data_AF-A0A1M5CAB8-F1
#
_entry.id   AF-A0A1M5CAB8-F1
#
_cell.length_a   1.000
_cell.length_b   1.000
_cell.length_c   1.000
_cell.angle_alpha   90.00
_cell.angle_beta   90.00
_cell.angle_gamma   90.00
#
_symmetry.space_group_name_H-M   'P 1'
#
loop_
_entity.id
_entity.type
_entity.pdbx_description
1 polymer ?
#
loop_
_entity_poly.entity_id
_entity_poly.type
_entity_poly.pdbx_seq_one_letter_code
_entity_poly.pdbx_strand_id
1 'polypeptide(L)' 'MHVSKKLIDLNYCRSCLNETYHMNLRRKDVVILQFPQVCSCCGQVKNIVCGSRGASRFMMYLKVR' A
#
# COMPACT_ATOMS: atom_id res chain seq x y z
N MET A 1 11.30 6.45 8.16
CA MET A 1 10.24 5.73 7.40
C MET A 1 9.24 6.76 6.93
N HIS A 2 8.84 6.77 5.65
CA HIS A 2 7.89 7.76 5.16
C HIS A 2 6.51 7.13 4.96
N VAL A 3 5.57 7.53 5.80
CA VAL A 3 4.17 7.13 5.74
C VAL A 3 3.44 8.11 4.83
N SER A 4 2.64 7.62 3.89
CA SER A 4 1.91 8.45 2.95
C SER A 4 0.44 8.50 3.34
N LYS A 5 -0.07 9.69 3.69
CA LYS A 5 -1.48 9.85 4.07
C LYS A 5 -2.43 9.30 3.01
N LYS A 6 -2.17 9.58 1.73
CA LYS A 6 -2.95 9.03 0.60
C LYS A 6 -3.07 7.49 0.60
N LEU A 7 -1.99 6.77 0.95
CA LEU A 7 -2.03 5.30 1.00
C LEU A 7 -2.87 4.80 2.18
N ILE A 8 -2.80 5.51 3.31
CA ILE A 8 -3.68 5.25 4.46
C ILE A 8 -5.14 5.51 4.08
N ASP A 9 -5.42 6.62 3.40
CA ASP A 9 -6.79 6.99 2.98
C ASP A 9 -7.38 5.97 1.99
N LEU A 10 -6.57 5.42 1.08
CA LEU A 10 -7.01 4.33 0.20
C LEU A 10 -7.40 3.08 0.99
N ASN A 11 -6.69 2.81 2.09
CA ASN A 11 -6.93 1.65 2.94
C ASN A 11 -6.88 0.31 2.16
N TYR A 12 -5.89 0.19 1.26
CA TYR A 12 -5.72 -1.00 0.42
C TYR A 12 -4.62 -1.93 0.95
N CYS A 13 -4.86 -3.24 0.79
CA CYS A 13 -3.82 -4.23 0.99
C CYS A 13 -2.81 -4.23 -0.17
N ARG A 14 -1.62 -4.80 0.06
CA ARG A 14 -0.55 -4.88 -0.95
C ARG A 14 -1.00 -5.56 -2.25
N SER A 15 -1.78 -6.63 -2.17
CA SER A 15 -2.21 -7.36 -3.37
C SER A 15 -3.13 -6.50 -4.23
N CYS A 16 -4.13 -5.84 -3.61
CA CYS A 16 -5.00 -4.90 -4.31
C CYS A 16 -4.21 -3.74 -4.90
N LEU A 17 -3.23 -3.18 -4.17
CA LEU A 17 -2.36 -2.15 -4.73
C LEU A 17 -1.58 -2.63 -5.97
N ASN A 18 -1.07 -3.86 -5.94
CA ASN A 18 -0.37 -4.43 -7.09
C ASN A 18 -1.29 -4.64 -8.28
N GLU A 19 -2.52 -5.08 -8.03
CA GLU A 19 -3.51 -5.36 -9.07
C GLU A 19 -4.08 -4.06 -9.68
N THR A 20 -4.59 -3.15 -8.84
CA THR A 20 -5.20 -1.89 -9.27
C THR A 20 -4.20 -0.97 -9.99
N TYR A 21 -2.95 -0.90 -9.53
CA TYR A 21 -1.95 0.00 -10.08
C TYR A 21 -0.88 -0.72 -10.91
N HIS A 22 -1.06 -2.01 -11.22
CA HIS A 22 -0.08 -2.83 -11.95
C HIS A 22 1.34 -2.67 -11.37
N MET A 23 1.47 -2.82 -10.05
CA MET A 23 2.74 -2.75 -9.32
C MET A 23 3.23 -4.14 -8.92
N ASN A 24 4.52 -4.26 -8.62
CA ASN A 24 5.12 -5.49 -8.10
C ASN A 24 5.76 -5.27 -6.72
N LEU A 25 4.97 -4.75 -5.78
CA LEU A 25 5.40 -4.46 -4.43
C LEU A 25 5.66 -5.75 -3.65
N ARG A 26 6.86 -5.92 -3.11
CA ARG A 26 7.19 -7.01 -2.18
C ARG A 26 7.06 -6.54 -0.73
N ARG A 27 7.04 -7.48 0.22
CA ARG A 27 6.90 -7.17 1.65
C ARG A 27 7.98 -6.19 2.15
N LYS A 28 9.21 -6.33 1.66
CA LYS A 28 10.33 -5.44 2.00
C LYS A 28 10.20 -4.02 1.44
N ASP A 29 9.36 -3.85 0.42
CA ASP A 29 9.20 -2.60 -0.32
C ASP A 29 8.05 -1.73 0.25
N VAL A 30 7.26 -2.27 1.17
CA VAL A 30 6.08 -1.60 1.75
C VAL A 30 6.19 -1.46 3.27
N VAL A 31 5.52 -0.45 3.80
CA VAL A 31 5.24 -0.30 5.22
C VAL A 31 3.75 -0.57 5.40
N ILE A 32 3.42 -1.45 6.34
CA ILE A 32 2.05 -1.79 6.67
C ILE A 32 1.67 -1.18 8.02
N LEU A 33 0.37 -0.97 8.23
CA LEU A 33 -0.16 -0.64 9.55
C LEU A 33 0.11 -1.79 10.53
N GLN A 34 0.34 -1.43 11.80
CA GLN A 34 0.56 -2.41 12.86
C GLN A 34 -0.68 -3.27 13.11
N PHE A 35 -1.87 -2.67 12.97
CA PHE A 35 -3.14 -3.35 13.15
C PHE A 35 -3.77 -3.65 11.78
N PRO A 36 -4.11 -4.92 11.50
CA PRO A 36 -4.86 -5.28 10.29
C PRO A 36 -6.20 -4.55 10.25
N GLN A 37 -6.61 -4.12 9.06
CA GLN A 37 -7.91 -3.48 8.84
C GLN A 37 -8.59 -4.10 7.61
N VAL A 38 -9.89 -3.83 7.46
CA VAL A 38 -10.65 -4.26 6.29
C VAL A 38 -10.12 -3.50 5.08
N CYS A 39 -9.66 -4.21 4.06
CA CYS A 39 -9.23 -3.63 2.81
C CYS A 39 -10.44 -3.07 2.05
N SER A 40 -10.41 -1.79 1.68
CA SER A 40 -11.52 -1.15 0.95
C SER A 40 -11.72 -1.71 -0.47
N CYS A 41 -10.75 -2.45 -1.03
CA CYS A 41 -10.86 -3.06 -2.36
C CYS A 41 -11.41 -4.49 -2.33
N CYS A 42 -10.86 -5.37 -1.49
CA CYS A 42 -11.26 -6.79 -1.46
C CYS A 42 -12.17 -7.16 -0.29
N GLY A 43 -12.46 -6.24 0.63
CA GLY A 43 -13.34 -6.46 1.79
C GLY A 43 -12.76 -7.39 2.87
N GLN A 44 -11.55 -7.93 2.68
CA GLN A 44 -10.92 -8.82 3.66
C GLN A 44 -10.07 -8.05 4.67
N VAL A 45 -10.02 -8.54 5.92
CA VAL A 45 -9.10 -8.03 6.93
C VAL A 45 -7.67 -8.43 6.55
N LYS A 46 -6.84 -7.43 6.26
CA LYS A 46 -5.46 -7.61 5.80
C LYS A 46 -4.54 -6.52 6.37
N ASN A 47 -3.24 -6.72 6.20
CA ASN A 47 -2.24 -5.69 6.45
C ASN A 47 -2.34 -4.61 5.37
N ILE A 48 -2.82 -3.44 5.78
CA ILE A 48 -3.00 -2.28 4.93
C ILE A 48 -1.67 -1.57 4.75
N VAL A 49 -1.38 -1.19 3.52
CA VAL A 49 -0.12 -0.52 3.19
C VAL A 49 -0.27 0.97 3.49
N CYS A 50 0.53 1.49 4.41
CA CYS A 50 0.54 2.89 4.81
C CYS A 50 1.74 3.66 4.23
N GLY A 51 2.68 2.97 3.58
CA GLY A 51 3.87 3.60 3.01
C GLY A 51 4.68 2.64 2.15
N SER A 52 5.76 3.17 1.58
CA SER A 52 6.73 2.41 0.79
C SER A 52 8.16 2.76 1.15
N ARG A 53 9.07 1.83 0.80
CA ARG A 53 10.51 1.91 1.04
C ARG A 53 11.26 1.91 -0.30
N GLY A 54 12.42 2.57 -0.31
CA GLY A 54 13.34 2.56 -1.45
C GLY A 54 12.75 3.12 -2.76
N ALA A 55 13.20 2.58 -3.89
CA ALA A 55 12.79 2.99 -5.23
C ALA A 55 11.27 2.86 -5.49
N SER A 56 10.60 1.94 -4.77
CA SER A 56 9.15 1.74 -4.82
C SER A 56 8.37 2.97 -4.35
N ARG A 57 9.00 3.88 -3.59
CA ARG A 57 8.41 5.14 -3.15
C ARG A 57 8.08 6.06 -4.32
N PHE A 58 8.98 6.18 -5.28
CA PHE A 58 8.78 7.02 -6.46
C PHE A 58 7.67 6.44 -7.34
N MET A 59 7.68 5.13 -7.55
CA MET A 59 6.64 4.44 -8.33
C MET A 59 5.25 4.55 -7.69
N MET A 60 5.14 4.39 -6.37
CA MET A 60 3.88 4.62 -5.66
C MET A 60 3.41 6.06 -5.76
N TYR A 61 4.31 7.05 -5.59
CA TYR A 61 3.93 8.46 -5.69
C TYR A 61 3.38 8.81 -7.08
N LEU A 62 3.95 8.25 -8.15
CA LEU A 62 3.49 8.48 -9.51
C LEU A 62 2.12 7.81 -9.79
N LYS A 63 1.92 6.57 -9.33
CA LYS A 63 0.73 5.79 -9.65
C LYS A 63 -0.48 6.09 -8.76
N VAL A 64 -0.23 6.55 -7.54
CA VAL A 64 -1.27 6.95 -6.57
C VAL A 64 -1.50 8.47 -6.60
N ARG A 65 -0.99 9.15 -7.65
CA ARG A 65 -1.17 10.60 -7.83
C ARG A 65 -2.61 10.93 -8.20
#